data_AF-A0A6G3MG95-F1
#
_entry.id   AF-A0A6G3MG95-F1
#
_cell.length_a   1.000
_cell.length_b   1.000
_cell.length_c   1.000
_cell.angle_alpha   90.00
_cell.angle_beta   90.00
_cell.angle_gamma   90.00
#
_symmetry.space_group_name_H-M   'P 1'
#
loop_
_entity.id
_entity.type
_entity.pdbx_description
1 polymer ?
#
loop_
_entity_poly.entity_id
_entity_poly.type
_entity_poly.pdbx_seq_one_letter_code
_entity_poly.pdbx_strand_id
1 'polypeptide(L)'
;MISPCKCKGSVGYVHESCLLRWMKTKYESKCEICGDKIKLHKQFKPINKWILPKMTFWDFIWPIISLLGLITSIITICFSFESNISMTARYLLMTMGCCTLIASIVLLVIAIYINMTRIRCYVNQNQIWRVKENKINEIV
;
A
#
# COMPACT_ATOMS: atom_id res chain seq x y z
N MET A 1 -25.01 -2.18 20.61
CA MET A 1 -24.25 -1.39 21.61
C MET A 1 -23.04 -2.23 22.02
N ILE A 2 -21.92 -1.61 22.40
CA ILE A 2 -20.68 -2.30 22.77
C ILE A 2 -20.24 -1.89 24.19
N SER A 3 -19.45 -2.74 24.86
CA SER A 3 -18.81 -2.43 26.15
C SER A 3 -17.28 -2.33 26.00
N PRO A 4 -16.75 -1.13 25.71
CA PRO A 4 -15.34 -0.93 25.37
C PRO A 4 -14.41 -0.76 26.59
N CYS A 5 -14.97 -0.64 27.81
CA CYS A 5 -14.26 -0.28 29.04
C CYS A 5 -14.92 -0.93 30.27
N LYS A 6 -14.28 -0.91 31.45
CA LYS A 6 -14.83 -1.51 32.69
C LYS A 6 -15.82 -0.61 33.45
N CYS A 7 -16.36 0.43 32.81
CA CYS A 7 -17.41 1.25 33.45
C CYS A 7 -18.65 0.39 33.75
N LYS A 8 -19.22 0.56 34.95
CA LYS A 8 -20.40 -0.17 35.39
C LYS A 8 -21.69 0.61 35.07
N GLY A 9 -22.80 -0.10 34.91
CA GLY A 9 -24.11 0.47 34.62
C GLY A 9 -24.30 0.89 33.16
N SER A 10 -25.29 1.74 32.91
CA SER A 10 -25.65 2.22 31.56
C SER A 10 -24.50 2.93 30.83
N VAL A 11 -23.61 3.58 31.57
CA VAL A 11 -22.45 4.32 31.05
C VAL A 11 -21.41 3.39 30.40
N GLY A 12 -21.44 2.09 30.72
CA GLY A 12 -20.59 1.07 30.09
C GLY A 12 -21.04 0.67 28.67
N TYR A 13 -22.24 1.05 28.22
CA TYR A 13 -22.80 0.66 26.93
C TYR A 13 -22.90 1.85 25.98
N VAL A 14 -22.09 1.84 24.91
CA VAL A 14 -22.06 2.92 23.92
C VAL A 14 -22.18 2.35 22.51
N HIS A 15 -22.75 3.08 21.55
CA HIS A 15 -22.67 2.69 20.15
C HIS A 15 -21.23 2.82 19.62
N GLU A 16 -20.76 1.85 18.84
CA GLU A 16 -19.41 1.89 18.27
C GLU A 16 -19.14 3.19 17.50
N SER A 17 -20.10 3.63 16.68
CA SER A 17 -20.01 4.89 15.91
C SER A 17 -19.92 6.13 16.81
N CYS A 18 -20.68 6.17 17.91
CA CYS A 18 -20.64 7.25 18.89
C CYS A 18 -19.30 7.28 19.63
N LEU A 19 -18.77 6.12 20.03
CA LEU A 19 -17.48 6.02 20.70
C LEU A 19 -16.32 6.42 19.78
N LEU A 20 -16.31 5.95 18.54
CA LEU A 20 -15.31 6.35 17.54
C LEU A 20 -15.34 7.87 17.28
N ARG A 21 -16.54 8.47 17.23
CA ARG A 21 -16.70 9.93 17.11
C ARG A 21 -16.18 10.65 18.35
N TRP A 22 -16.52 10.17 19.54
CA TRP A 22 -16.04 10.72 20.81
C TRP A 22 -14.51 10.73 20.90
N MET A 23 -13.86 9.59 20.62
CA MET A 23 -12.41 9.47 20.62
C MET A 23 -11.76 10.36 19.55
N LYS A 24 -12.39 10.53 18.39
CA LYS A 24 -11.90 11.44 17.34
C LYS A 24 -11.90 12.91 17.79
N THR A 25 -12.88 13.33 18.59
CA THR A 25 -12.97 14.70 19.12
C THR A 25 -11.98 14.93 20.26
N LYS A 26 -11.79 13.94 21.15
CA LYS A 26 -10.92 14.04 22.33
C LYS A 26 -9.45 13.71 22.07
N TYR A 27 -9.13 13.12 20.92
CA TYR A 27 -7.79 12.62 20.57
C TYR A 27 -7.19 11.62 21.57
N GLU A 28 -8.03 10.96 22.36
CA GLU A 28 -7.61 9.98 23.37
C GLU A 28 -8.23 8.60 23.11
N SER A 29 -7.42 7.55 23.30
CA SER A 29 -7.81 6.14 23.22
C SER A 29 -8.05 5.52 24.60
N LYS A 30 -8.42 6.34 25.58
CA LYS A 30 -8.73 5.93 26.95
C LYS A 30 -10.14 6.37 27.32
N CYS A 31 -10.79 5.60 28.18
CA CYS A 31 -12.02 6.03 28.81
C CYS A 31 -11.71 7.17 29.79
N GLU A 32 -12.42 8.27 29.72
CA GLU A 32 -12.23 9.42 30.64
C GLU A 32 -12.76 9.13 32.07
N ILE A 33 -13.66 8.15 32.21
CA ILE A 33 -14.31 7.83 33.48
C ILE A 33 -13.46 6.83 34.26
N CYS A 34 -13.09 5.70 33.65
CA CYS A 34 -12.34 4.64 34.33
C CYS A 34 -10.84 4.60 33.99
N GLY A 35 -10.37 5.40 33.02
CA GLY A 35 -8.96 5.42 32.59
C GLY A 35 -8.51 4.22 31.75
N ASP A 36 -9.37 3.20 31.53
CA ASP A 36 -9.03 2.01 30.75
C ASP A 36 -8.73 2.35 29.28
N LYS A 37 -7.73 1.66 28.70
CA LYS A 37 -7.40 1.78 27.27
C LYS A 37 -8.42 1.06 26.39
N ILE A 38 -9.00 1.81 25.46
CA ILE A 38 -9.91 1.30 24.42
C ILE A 38 -9.06 0.82 23.24
N LYS A 39 -9.16 -0.47 22.90
CA LYS A 39 -8.38 -1.06 21.80
C LYS A 39 -9.10 -0.87 20.47
N LEU A 40 -8.44 -0.14 19.56
CA LEU A 40 -8.89 0.03 18.18
C LEU A 40 -8.08 -0.87 17.24
N HIS A 41 -8.72 -1.35 16.18
CA HIS A 41 -8.05 -2.06 15.10
C HIS A 41 -8.58 -1.61 13.74
N LYS A 42 -7.77 -1.74 12.70
CA LYS A 42 -8.24 -1.54 11.32
C LYS A 42 -8.85 -2.85 10.82
N GLN A 43 -10.08 -2.77 10.31
CA GLN A 43 -10.76 -3.86 9.62
C GLN A 43 -11.10 -3.42 8.20
N PHE A 44 -11.10 -4.35 7.25
CA PHE A 44 -11.60 -4.07 5.91
C PHE A 44 -13.10 -3.78 5.92
N LYS A 45 -13.52 -2.83 5.09
CA LYS A 45 -14.95 -2.63 4.78
C LYS A 45 -15.53 -3.93 4.22
N PRO A 46 -16.85 -4.17 4.34
CA PRO A 46 -17.49 -5.24 3.57
C PRO A 46 -17.30 -4.99 2.08
N ILE A 47 -17.11 -6.06 1.30
CA ILE A 47 -16.70 -6.02 -0.13
C ILE A 47 -17.63 -5.12 -0.96
N ASN A 48 -18.93 -5.11 -0.65
CA ASN A 48 -19.93 -4.27 -1.32
C ASN A 48 -19.71 -2.75 -1.16
N LYS A 49 -18.91 -2.31 -0.18
CA LYS A 49 -18.57 -0.90 0.07
C LYS A 49 -17.12 -0.58 -0.31
N TRP A 50 -16.43 -1.48 -1.01
CA TRP A 50 -15.09 -1.21 -1.49
C TRP A 50 -15.15 -0.17 -2.60
N ILE A 51 -14.37 0.89 -2.43
CA ILE A 51 -14.13 1.88 -3.49
C ILE A 51 -13.07 1.24 -4.36
N LEU A 52 -13.35 1.00 -5.65
CA LEU A 52 -12.38 0.45 -6.61
C LEU A 52 -11.23 1.42 -6.87
N PRO A 53 -10.01 0.91 -7.15
CA PRO A 53 -8.90 1.79 -7.46
C PRO A 53 -9.16 2.39 -8.85
N LYS A 54 -9.03 3.71 -8.96
CA LYS A 54 -8.99 4.36 -10.27
C LYS A 54 -7.65 4.00 -10.88
N MET A 55 -7.62 3.01 -11.76
CA MET A 55 -6.44 2.65 -12.54
C MET A 55 -6.43 3.47 -13.82
N THR A 56 -5.28 4.05 -14.16
CA THR A 56 -5.10 4.75 -15.43
C THR A 56 -4.36 3.83 -16.39
N PHE A 57 -4.57 4.01 -17.70
CA PHE A 57 -3.86 3.24 -18.72
C PHE A 57 -2.33 3.34 -18.58
N TRP A 58 -1.85 4.51 -18.16
CA TRP A 58 -0.43 4.78 -17.90
C TRP A 58 0.20 3.88 -16.83
N ASP A 59 -0.58 3.40 -15.86
CA ASP A 59 -0.08 2.52 -14.78
C ASP A 59 0.40 1.16 -15.29
N PHE A 60 -0.15 0.73 -16.43
CA PHE A 60 0.21 -0.52 -17.10
C PHE A 60 1.24 -0.30 -18.20
N ILE A 61 1.07 0.76 -18.99
CA ILE A 61 1.95 1.04 -20.12
C ILE A 61 3.37 1.36 -19.69
N TRP A 62 3.54 2.12 -18.61
CA TRP A 62 4.88 2.49 -18.15
C TRP A 62 5.73 1.26 -17.78
N PRO A 63 5.27 0.31 -16.94
CA PRO A 63 5.99 -0.94 -16.72
C PRO A 63 6.29 -1.72 -18.01
N ILE A 64 5.33 -1.81 -18.94
CA ILE A 64 5.51 -2.53 -20.20
C ILE A 64 6.63 -1.90 -21.03
N ILE A 65 6.64 -0.57 -21.18
CA ILE A 65 7.69 0.16 -21.91
C ILE A 65 9.06 -0.07 -21.26
N SER A 66 9.12 -0.04 -19.93
CA SER A 66 10.36 -0.29 -19.19
C SER A 66 10.88 -1.72 -19.42
N LEU A 67 10.00 -2.72 -19.43
CA LEU A 67 10.36 -4.11 -19.75
C LEU A 67 10.86 -4.28 -21.18
N LEU A 68 10.22 -3.62 -22.15
CA LEU A 68 10.71 -3.60 -23.54
C LEU A 68 12.11 -2.97 -23.63
N GLY A 69 12.37 -1.89 -22.88
CA GLY A 69 13.69 -1.28 -22.79
C GLY A 69 14.76 -2.20 -22.21
N LEU A 70 14.42 -3.03 -21.22
CA LEU A 70 15.34 -4.06 -20.72
C LEU A 70 15.67 -5.08 -21.80
N ILE A 71 14.66 -5.56 -22.53
CA ILE A 71 14.86 -6.53 -23.61
C ILE A 71 15.76 -5.94 -24.70
N THR A 72 15.51 -4.71 -25.15
CA THR A 72 16.35 -4.07 -26.18
C THR A 72 17.78 -3.83 -25.70
N SER A 73 17.97 -3.47 -24.43
CA SER A 73 19.31 -3.31 -23.85
C SER A 73 20.10 -4.63 -23.82
N ILE A 74 19.45 -5.75 -23.48
CA ILE A 74 20.05 -7.08 -23.49
C ILE A 74 20.42 -7.48 -24.93
N ILE A 75 19.51 -7.29 -25.88
CA ILE A 75 19.78 -7.59 -27.30
C ILE A 75 20.98 -6.77 -27.81
N THR A 76 21.05 -5.48 -27.47
CA THR A 76 22.15 -4.59 -27.87
C THR A 76 23.49 -5.04 -27.29
N ILE A 77 23.50 -5.46 -26.02
CA ILE A 77 24.69 -6.00 -25.36
C ILE A 77 25.12 -7.33 -26.00
N CYS A 78 24.18 -8.25 -26.23
CA CYS A 78 24.45 -9.53 -26.89
C CYS A 78 25.04 -9.34 -28.29
N PHE A 79 24.49 -8.43 -29.08
CA PHE A 79 24.97 -8.13 -30.43
C PHE A 79 26.41 -7.57 -30.42
N SER A 80 26.82 -6.87 -29.36
CA SER A 80 28.18 -6.33 -29.22
C SER A 80 29.27 -7.41 -29.18
N PHE A 81 28.93 -8.64 -28.81
CA PHE A 81 29.87 -9.77 -28.76
C PHE A 81 30.19 -10.37 -30.14
N GLU A 82 29.48 -9.98 -31.20
CA GLU A 82 29.71 -10.49 -32.54
C GLU A 82 31.14 -10.17 -33.02
N SER A 83 31.82 -11.17 -33.60
CA SER A 83 33.24 -11.06 -34.01
C SER A 83 33.45 -10.14 -35.21
N ASN A 84 32.39 -9.84 -35.98
CA ASN A 84 32.45 -9.09 -37.24
C ASN A 84 32.34 -7.56 -37.07
N ILE A 85 32.26 -7.06 -35.84
CA ILE A 85 32.06 -5.63 -35.53
C ILE A 85 33.42 -4.96 -35.25
N SER A 86 33.61 -3.73 -35.75
CA SER A 86 34.82 -2.94 -35.47
C SER A 86 34.94 -2.60 -33.98
N MET A 87 36.18 -2.50 -33.48
CA MET A 87 36.43 -2.27 -32.04
C MET A 87 35.73 -1.00 -31.53
N THR A 88 35.76 0.09 -32.29
CA THR A 88 35.07 1.35 -31.93
C THR A 88 33.56 1.16 -31.82
N ALA A 89 32.94 0.46 -32.77
CA ALA A 89 31.50 0.21 -32.75
C ALA A 89 31.09 -0.68 -31.56
N ARG A 90 31.89 -1.70 -31.23
CA ARG A 90 31.68 -2.57 -30.06
C ARG A 90 31.61 -1.76 -28.75
N TYR A 91 32.58 -0.88 -28.50
CA TYR A 91 32.58 -0.05 -27.30
C TYR A 91 31.37 0.90 -27.24
N LEU A 92 30.98 1.51 -28.36
CA LEU A 92 29.80 2.38 -28.41
C LEU A 92 28.50 1.61 -28.14
N LEU A 93 28.33 0.43 -28.74
CA LEU A 93 27.15 -0.42 -28.50
C LEU A 93 27.09 -0.90 -27.05
N MET A 94 28.25 -1.23 -26.46
CA MET A 94 28.32 -1.67 -25.07
C MET A 94 27.98 -0.53 -24.09
N THR A 95 28.50 0.68 -24.30
CA THR A 95 28.16 1.82 -23.45
C THR A 95 26.69 2.21 -23.58
N MET A 96 26.15 2.25 -24.79
CA MET A 96 24.72 2.52 -25.03
C MET A 96 23.83 1.43 -24.43
N GLY A 97 24.19 0.16 -24.57
CA GLY A 97 23.51 -0.98 -23.96
C GLY A 97 23.48 -0.90 -22.43
N CYS A 98 24.62 -0.60 -21.80
CA CYS A 98 24.68 -0.45 -20.34
C CYS A 98 23.88 0.77 -19.85
N CYS A 99 23.97 1.91 -20.53
CA CYS A 99 23.23 3.11 -20.17
C CYS A 99 21.70 2.89 -20.27
N THR A 100 21.25 2.26 -21.35
CA THR A 100 19.83 1.92 -21.54
C THR A 100 19.36 0.89 -20.52
N LEU A 101 20.17 -0.13 -20.22
CA LEU A 101 19.86 -1.11 -19.17
C LEU A 101 19.66 -0.43 -17.81
N ILE A 102 20.60 0.40 -17.38
CA ILE A 102 20.54 1.12 -16.11
C ILE A 102 19.30 2.03 -16.08
N ALA A 103 19.07 2.81 -17.13
CA ALA A 103 17.90 3.70 -17.22
C ALA A 103 16.59 2.91 -17.15
N SER A 104 16.47 1.79 -17.87
CA SER A 104 15.28 0.95 -17.87
C SER A 104 15.02 0.31 -16.50
N ILE A 105 16.06 -0.15 -15.79
CA ILE A 105 15.94 -0.67 -14.41
C ILE A 105 15.43 0.43 -13.48
N VAL A 106 16.01 1.63 -13.53
CA VAL A 106 15.59 2.75 -12.67
C VAL A 106 14.12 3.11 -12.92
N LEU A 107 13.71 3.21 -14.19
CA LEU A 107 12.32 3.49 -14.56
C LEU A 107 11.37 2.38 -14.09
N LEU A 108 11.79 1.11 -14.11
CA LEU A 108 10.99 -0.01 -13.61
C LEU A 108 10.76 0.12 -12.11
N VAL A 109 11.82 0.39 -11.35
CA VAL A 109 11.76 0.54 -9.88
C VAL A 109 10.84 1.69 -9.50
N ILE A 110 10.95 2.82 -10.20
CA ILE A 110 10.07 3.97 -9.99
C ILE A 110 8.61 3.60 -10.30
N ALA A 111 8.33 2.93 -11.42
CA ALA A 111 6.99 2.51 -11.78
C ALA A 111 6.38 1.56 -10.73
N ILE A 112 7.15 0.58 -10.25
CA ILE A 112 6.73 -0.33 -9.18
C ILE A 112 6.46 0.44 -7.89
N TYR A 113 7.33 1.39 -7.51
CA TYR A 113 7.15 2.19 -6.30
C TYR A 113 5.87 3.02 -6.36
N ILE A 114 5.59 3.69 -7.48
CA ILE A 114 4.36 4.46 -7.67
C ILE A 114 3.13 3.54 -7.59
N ASN A 115 3.14 2.40 -8.29
CA ASN A 115 2.03 1.44 -8.22
C ASN A 115 1.82 0.91 -6.80
N MET A 116 2.89 0.61 -6.07
CA MET A 116 2.83 0.15 -4.67
C MET A 116 2.27 1.22 -3.73
N THR A 117 2.66 2.48 -3.88
CA THR A 117 2.11 3.57 -3.06
C THR A 117 0.62 3.80 -3.34
N ARG A 118 0.19 3.70 -4.60
CA ARG A 118 -1.23 3.76 -4.98
C ARG A 118 -2.03 2.61 -4.40
N ILE A 119 -1.53 1.37 -4.48
CA ILE A 119 -2.17 0.20 -3.86
C ILE A 119 -2.27 0.39 -2.34
N ARG A 120 -1.20 0.89 -1.69
CA ARG A 120 -1.22 1.19 -0.25
C ARG A 120 -2.29 2.23 0.12
N CYS A 121 -2.40 3.30 -0.67
CA CYS A 121 -3.44 4.32 -0.48
C CYS A 121 -4.84 3.71 -0.64
N TYR A 122 -5.05 2.91 -1.68
CA TYR A 122 -6.29 2.19 -1.93
C TYR A 122 -6.68 1.27 -0.75
N VAL A 123 -5.74 0.46 -0.26
CA VAL A 123 -5.95 -0.41 0.90
C VAL A 123 -6.33 0.40 2.13
N ASN A 124 -5.64 1.51 2.39
CA ASN A 124 -5.93 2.36 3.54
C ASN A 124 -7.31 3.03 3.44
N GLN A 125 -7.78 3.39 2.24
CA GLN A 125 -9.12 3.94 2.01
C GLN A 125 -10.24 2.90 2.22
N ASN A 126 -9.95 1.62 1.98
CA ASN A 126 -10.90 0.52 2.16
C ASN A 126 -10.87 -0.10 3.57
N GLN A 127 -10.10 0.47 4.49
CA GLN A 127 -10.09 0.12 5.90
C GLN A 127 -10.96 1.09 6.72
N ILE A 128 -11.61 0.57 7.75
CA ILE A 128 -12.35 1.32 8.77
C ILE A 128 -11.81 0.96 10.15
N TRP A 129 -11.80 1.93 11.06
CA TRP A 129 -11.48 1.68 12.46
C TRP A 129 -12.66 1.02 13.15
N ARG A 130 -12.38 -0.06 13.87
CA ARG A 130 -13.34 -0.82 14.66
C ARG A 130 -12.84 -0.98 16.08
N VAL A 131 -13.76 -1.01 17.03
CA VAL A 131 -13.45 -1.20 18.44
C VAL A 131 -13.34 -2.71 18.70
N LYS A 132 -12.24 -3.13 19.33
CA LYS A 132 -12.12 -4.50 19.80
C LYS A 132 -12.93 -4.61 21.10
N GLU A 133 -14.02 -5.38 21.06
CA GLU A 133 -14.78 -5.68 22.27
C GLU A 133 -13.87 -6.38 23.27
N ASN A 134 -13.83 -5.87 24.50
CA ASN A 134 -13.34 -6.67 25.60
C ASN A 134 -14.43 -7.71 25.85
N LYS A 135 -14.12 -9.00 25.63
CA LYS A 135 -14.97 -10.12 26.03
C LYS A 135 -15.21 -10.05 27.54
N ILE A 136 -16.19 -9.25 27.96
CA ILE A 136 -16.84 -9.34 29.25
C ILE A 136 -18.18 -9.95 28.90
N ASN A 137 -18.21 -11.29 28.76
CA ASN A 137 -19.39 -12.19 28.72
C ASN A 137 -19.01 -13.61 28.21
N GLU A 138 -17.85 -14.13 28.62
CA GLU A 138 -17.68 -15.58 28.75
C GLU A 138 -17.43 -15.80 30.24
N ILE A 139 -18.38 -16.47 30.90
CA ILE A 139 -18.41 -16.85 32.33
C ILE A 139 -18.95 -15.75 33.27
N VAL A 140 -20.28 -15.72 33.45
CA VAL A 140 -21.05 -16.04 34.68
C VAL A 140 -22.52 -15.74 34.41
#